data_AF-A0A2G2CZB4-F1
#
_entry.id   AF-A0A2G2CZB4-F1
#
_cell.length_a   1.000
_cell.length_b   1.000
_cell.length_c   1.000
_cell.angle_alpha   90.00
_cell.angle_beta   90.00
_cell.angle_gamma   90.00
#
_symmetry.space_group_name_H-M   'P 1'
#
loop_
_entity.id
_entity.type
_entity.pdbx_description
1 polymer ?
#
loop_
_entity_poly.entity_id
_entity_poly.type
_entity_poly.pdbx_seq_one_letter_code
_entity_poly.pdbx_strand_id
1 'polypeptide(L)' 'MTLDNSALDVAVVNDLADIDTLAHLFKYDSIHGRLKESFKVEGNKIVFENGKVILFGYATFLAV' A
#
# COMPACT_ATOMS: atom_id res chain seq x y z
N MET A 1 -9.07 10.05 -2.24
CA MET A 1 -8.12 9.32 -1.35
C MET A 1 -6.70 9.83 -1.64
N THR A 2 -5.70 9.58 -0.80
CA THR A 2 -4.30 10.03 -1.04
C THR A 2 -3.71 9.50 -2.35
N LEU A 3 -4.20 8.36 -2.84
CA LEU A 3 -3.86 7.82 -4.16
C LEU A 3 -4.18 8.78 -5.32
N ASP A 4 -5.20 9.63 -5.17
CA ASP A 4 -5.64 10.57 -6.20
C ASP A 4 -4.94 11.93 -6.11
N ASN A 5 -4.15 12.16 -5.05
CA ASN A 5 -3.48 13.44 -4.81
C ASN A 5 -2.06 13.41 -5.39
N SER A 6 -1.77 14.26 -6.37
CA SER A 6 -0.44 14.35 -7.00
C SER A 6 0.64 14.98 -6.12
N ALA A 7 0.26 15.68 -5.06
CA ALA A 7 1.20 16.33 -4.14
C ALA A 7 1.63 15.45 -2.97
N LEU A 8 1.05 14.25 -2.83
CA LEU A 8 1.28 13.36 -1.69
C LEU A 8 1.48 11.92 -2.14
N ASP A 9 2.55 11.30 -1.65
CA ASP A 9 2.83 9.88 -1.85
C ASP A 9 3.12 9.19 -0.52
N VAL A 10 2.54 8.01 -0.35
CA VAL A 10 2.77 7.16 0.81
C VAL A 10 3.98 6.28 0.48
N ALA A 11 5.12 6.55 1.11
CA ALA A 11 6.35 5.81 0.82
C ALA A 11 6.35 4.42 1.45
N VAL A 12 5.96 4.32 2.74
CA VAL A 12 6.05 3.10 3.54
C VAL A 12 4.83 2.94 4.43
N VAL A 13 4.35 1.72 4.56
CA VAL A 13 3.34 1.29 5.52
C VAL A 13 3.94 0.20 6.41
N ASN A 14 3.89 0.40 7.72
CA ASN A 14 4.33 -0.59 8.69
C ASN A 14 3.12 -1.32 9.26
N ASP A 15 3.12 -2.65 9.13
CA ASP A 15 2.18 -3.55 9.76
C ASP A 15 2.87 -4.89 10.06
N LEU A 16 2.28 -5.70 10.94
CA LEU A 16 2.79 -7.00 11.33
C LEU A 16 2.30 -8.13 10.40
N ALA A 17 1.18 -7.92 9.70
CA ALA A 17 0.65 -8.89 8.76
C ALA A 17 1.50 -9.00 7.48
N ASP A 18 1.37 -10.11 6.78
CA ASP A 18 2.03 -10.32 5.50
C ASP A 18 1.44 -9.45 4.39
N ILE A 19 2.24 -9.21 3.35
CA ILE A 19 1.89 -8.36 2.20
C ILE A 19 0.60 -8.82 1.50
N ASP A 20 0.32 -10.12 1.43
CA ASP A 20 -0.84 -10.66 0.72
C ASP A 20 -2.12 -10.39 1.52
N THR A 21 -2.06 -10.58 2.84
CA THR A 21 -3.14 -10.21 3.77
C THR A 21 -3.41 -8.70 3.70
N LEU A 22 -2.37 -7.87 3.76
CA LEU A 22 -2.51 -6.41 3.69
C LEU A 22 -3.05 -5.96 2.34
N ALA A 23 -2.57 -6.53 1.23
CA ALA A 23 -3.10 -6.29 -0.10
C ALA A 23 -4.59 -6.66 -0.18
N HIS A 24 -4.99 -7.78 0.43
CA HIS A 24 -6.39 -8.19 0.44
C HIS A 24 -7.27 -7.20 1.21
N LEU A 25 -6.87 -6.79 2.41
CA LEU A 25 -7.59 -5.79 3.21
C LEU A 25 -7.62 -4.44 2.50
N PHE A 26 -6.54 -4.07 1.83
CA PHE A 26 -6.47 -2.82 1.08
C PHE A 26 -7.38 -2.82 -0.16
N LYS A 27 -7.58 -3.99 -0.78
CA LYS A 27 -8.47 -4.15 -1.94
C LYS A 27 -9.94 -4.20 -1.55
N TYR A 28 -10.26 -4.72 -0.36
CA TYR A 28 -11.63 -5.00 0.08
C TYR A 28 -11.89 -4.41 1.47
N ASP A 29 -12.65 -3.31 1.50
CA ASP A 29 -13.11 -2.67 2.73
C ASP A 29 -14.62 -2.90 2.91
N SER A 30 -15.06 -3.22 4.12
CA SER A 30 -16.47 -3.53 4.41
C SER A 30 -17.41 -2.33 4.31
N ILE A 31 -16.91 -1.11 4.51
CA ILE A 31 -17.69 0.13 4.51
C ILE A 31 -17.59 0.83 3.16
N HIS A 32 -16.36 0.97 2.64
CA HIS A 32 -16.07 1.69 1.41
C HIS A 32 -16.12 0.80 0.16
N GLY A 33 -16.23 -0.52 0.35
CA GLY A 33 -16.29 -1.50 -0.72
C GLY A 33 -14.91 -1.79 -1.32
N ARG A 34 -14.91 -2.19 -2.59
CA ARG A 34 -13.68 -2.55 -3.31
C ARG A 34 -12.92 -1.31 -3.77
N LEU A 35 -11.60 -1.31 -3.59
CA LEU A 35 -10.73 -0.29 -4.17
C LEU A 35 -10.84 -0.28 -5.69
N LYS A 36 -11.02 0.92 -6.27
CA LYS A 36 -11.18 1.12 -7.72
C LYS A 36 -9.85 1.01 -8.47
N GLU A 37 -8.79 1.51 -7.86
CA GLU A 37 -7.43 1.47 -8.41
C GLU A 37 -6.90 0.04 -8.45
N SER A 38 -6.41 -0.36 -9.61
CA SER A 38 -5.74 -1.65 -9.77
C SER A 38 -4.30 -1.55 -9.31
N PHE A 39 -3.82 -2.63 -8.70
CA PHE A 39 -2.45 -2.74 -8.24
C PHE A 39 -1.95 -4.17 -8.34
N LYS A 40 -0.63 -4.33 -8.29
CA LYS A 40 0.07 -5.61 -8.23
C LYS A 40 0.95 -5.66 -6.99
N VAL A 41 1.06 -6.85 -6.41
CA VAL A 41 2.00 -7.14 -5.33
C VAL A 41 3.29 -7.64 -5.96
N GLU A 42 4.41 -7.02 -5.59
CA GLU A 42 5.74 -7.39 -6.07
C GLU A 42 6.70 -7.48 -4.86
N GLY A 43 6.91 -8.69 -4.33
CA GLY A 43 7.71 -8.86 -3.12
C GLY A 43 7.05 -8.16 -1.92
N ASN A 44 7.67 -7.12 -1.39
CA ASN A 44 7.19 -6.35 -0.25
C ASN A 44 6.62 -4.97 -0.63
N LYS A 45 6.22 -4.77 -1.90
CA LYS A 45 5.62 -3.51 -2.37
C LYS A 45 4.33 -3.75 -3.13
N ILE A 46 3.47 -2.75 -3.08
CA ILE A 46 2.29 -2.63 -3.92
C ILE A 46 2.59 -1.58 -5.00
N VAL A 47 2.42 -1.96 -6.27
CA VAL A 47 2.61 -1.12 -7.44
C VAL A 47 1.26 -0.82 -8.08
N PHE A 48 0.91 0.46 -8.15
CA PHE A 48 -0.36 0.94 -8.72
C PHE A 48 -0.23 1.24 -10.21
N GLU A 49 -1.33 1.15 -10.96
CA GLU A 49 -1.34 1.50 -12.39
C GLU A 49 -1.07 2.98 -12.65
N ASN A 50 -1.36 3.85 -11.68
CA ASN A 50 -1.04 5.27 -11.74
C ASN A 50 0.46 5.59 -11.48
N GLY A 51 1.30 4.56 -11.32
CA GLY A 51 2.74 4.70 -11.11
C GLY A 51 3.17 4.89 -9.65
N LYS A 52 2.23 5.01 -8.70
CA LYS A 52 2.56 5.08 -7.28
C LYS A 52 3.04 3.72 -6.76
N VAL A 53 3.93 3.75 -5.78
CA VAL A 53 4.49 2.55 -5.15
C VAL A 53 4.48 2.72 -3.65
N ILE A 54 3.99 1.71 -2.93
CA ILE A 54 3.96 1.66 -1.47
C ILE A 54 4.77 0.45 -1.02
N LEU A 55 5.76 0.67 -0.16
CA LEU A 55 6.50 -0.40 0.51
C LEU A 55 5.77 -0.82 1.79
N PHE A 56 5.63 -2.12 2.01
CA PHE A 56 5.11 -2.66 3.25
C PHE A 56 6.21 -3.37 4.02
N GLY A 57 6.28 -3.09 5.31
CA GLY A 57 7.13 -3.85 6.22
C GLY A 57 7.52 -3.07 7.46
N TYR A 58 8.21 -3.81 8.33
CA TYR A 58 8.78 -3.29 9.56
C TYR A 58 9.98 -2.42 9.21
N ALA A 59 9.79 -1.12 9.28
CA ALA A 59 10.90 -0.18 9.30
C ALA A 59 11.69 -0.45 10.59
N THR A 60 12.75 -1.26 10.50
CA THR A 60 13.86 -1.14 11.44
C THR A 60 14.44 0.23 11.16
N PHE A 61 13.99 1.21 11.93
CA PHE A 61 14.47 2.57 11.92
C PHE A 61 15.93 2.52 12.40
N LEU A 62 16.86 2.19 11.51
CA LEU A 62 18.26 2.61 11.62
C LEU A 62 18.26 4.10 11.30
N ALA A 63 17.73 4.89 12.25
CA ALA A 63 18.14 6.28 12.37
C ALA A 63 19.63 6.24 12.71
N VAL A 64 20.45 6.61 11.74
CA VAL A 64 21.74 7.24 12.03
C VAL A 64 21.43 8.63 12.59
#